data_AF-A0A2H0CTY5-F1
#
_entry.id   AF-A0A2H0CTY5-F1
#
_cell.length_a   1.000
_cell.length_b   1.000
_cell.length_c   1.000
_cell.angle_alpha   90.00
_cell.angle_beta   90.00
_cell.angle_gamma   90.00
#
_symmetry.space_group_name_H-M   'P 1'
#
loop_
_entity.id
_entity.type
_entity.pdbx_description
1 polymer ?
#
loop_
_entity_poly.entity_id
_entity_poly.type
_entity_poly.pdbx_seq_one_letter_code
_entity_poly.pdbx_strand_id
1 'polypeptide(L)'
;MPPPFDLLIQCGGCGLENLIPDFSPGRPAICNQCRENLLAYDLANTHQGHICNACQRALLIKKETDFVDGESECQCGGRDFTELDMKDFADRMGKAEKRALDNVDDDPDFDWCRPAPEHLPQEDYNEIFDDDPGFG
;
A
#
# COMPACT_ATOMS: atom_id res chain seq x y z
N MET A 1 -4.11 -5.56 -17.55
CA MET A 1 -4.95 -4.96 -16.50
C MET A 1 -4.84 -3.42 -16.51
N PRO A 2 -5.94 -2.71 -16.81
CA PRO A 2 -6.03 -1.25 -16.69
C PRO A 2 -6.24 -0.83 -15.21
N PRO A 3 -5.72 0.32 -14.76
CA PRO A 3 -6.06 0.90 -13.46
C PRO A 3 -7.44 1.60 -13.48
N PRO A 4 -8.09 1.75 -12.32
CA PRO A 4 -7.73 1.18 -11.01
C PRO A 4 -7.97 -0.33 -10.96
N PHE A 5 -7.24 -1.04 -10.09
CA PHE A 5 -7.41 -2.49 -9.89
C PHE A 5 -7.13 -2.89 -8.44
N ASP A 6 -7.70 -4.01 -7.99
CA ASP A 6 -7.34 -4.58 -6.70
C ASP A 6 -5.93 -5.19 -6.74
N LEU A 7 -5.09 -4.81 -5.78
CA LEU A 7 -3.75 -5.35 -5.62
C LEU A 7 -3.66 -6.14 -4.33
N LEU A 8 -3.36 -7.44 -4.41
CA LEU A 8 -2.91 -8.24 -3.28
C LEU A 8 -1.40 -8.44 -3.41
N ILE A 9 -0.64 -8.00 -2.41
CA ILE A 9 0.82 -8.09 -2.41
C ILE A 9 1.32 -8.64 -1.08
N GLN A 10 2.24 -9.60 -1.12
CA GLN A 10 3.00 -10.02 0.04
C GLN A 10 4.09 -8.99 0.36
N CYS A 11 4.22 -8.60 1.62
CA CYS A 11 5.24 -7.64 2.01
C CYS A 11 6.64 -8.26 1.90
N GLY A 12 7.59 -7.56 1.25
CA GLY A 12 8.98 -8.01 1.16
C GLY A 12 9.66 -8.16 2.53
N GLY A 13 9.35 -7.28 3.49
CA GLY A 13 9.94 -7.25 4.82
C GLY A 13 9.34 -8.27 5.79
N CYS A 14 8.02 -8.23 6.00
CA CYS A 14 7.35 -9.10 6.99
C CYS A 14 6.64 -10.33 6.41
N GLY A 15 6.56 -10.46 5.08
CA GLY A 15 5.92 -11.59 4.40
C GLY A 15 4.39 -11.59 4.39
N LEU A 16 3.74 -10.66 5.09
CA LEU A 16 2.28 -10.66 5.23
C LEU A 16 1.58 -10.07 4.02
N GLU A 17 0.45 -10.67 3.67
CA GLU A 17 -0.41 -10.25 2.57
C GLU A 17 -1.14 -8.95 2.88
N ASN A 18 -1.15 -8.06 1.90
CA ASN A 18 -1.79 -6.76 1.95
C ASN A 18 -2.73 -6.63 0.76
N LEU A 19 -4.02 -6.42 1.02
CA LEU A 19 -5.01 -6.10 0.00
C LEU A 19 -5.19 -4.58 -0.08
N ILE A 20 -4.90 -4.02 -1.25
CA ILE A 20 -5.05 -2.60 -1.57
C ILE A 20 -6.14 -2.49 -2.64
N PRO A 21 -7.37 -2.10 -2.26
CA PRO A 21 -8.46 -1.92 -3.20
C PRO A 21 -8.21 -0.68 -4.08
N ASP A 22 -8.73 -0.69 -5.30
CA ASP A 22 -8.66 0.43 -6.24
C ASP A 22 -7.25 1.02 -6.44
N PHE A 23 -6.23 0.16 -6.38
CA PHE A 23 -4.84 0.54 -6.53
C PHE A 23 -4.62 1.19 -7.91
N SER A 24 -3.91 2.32 -7.87
CA SER A 24 -3.53 3.09 -9.05
C SER A 24 -2.03 3.37 -9.00
N PRO A 25 -1.29 3.12 -10.09
CA PRO A 25 0.14 3.42 -10.16
C PRO A 25 0.44 4.88 -9.78
N GLY A 26 1.51 5.11 -9.02
CA GLY A 26 1.86 6.44 -8.48
C GLY A 26 1.27 6.73 -7.10
N ARG A 27 0.37 5.88 -6.58
CA ARG A 27 -0.05 5.91 -5.17
C ARG A 27 0.88 5.03 -4.31
N PRO A 28 1.21 5.46 -3.08
CA PRO A 28 1.98 4.64 -2.16
C PRO A 28 1.19 3.39 -1.77
N ALA A 29 1.88 2.25 -1.67
CA ALA A 29 1.34 1.00 -1.16
C ALA A 29 2.08 0.68 0.13
N ILE A 30 1.43 0.87 1.28
CA ILE A 30 2.09 0.74 2.59
C ILE A 30 1.63 -0.53 3.28
N CYS A 31 2.59 -1.31 3.78
CA CYS A 31 2.29 -2.51 4.56
C CYS A 31 1.51 -2.15 5.83
N ASN A 32 0.40 -2.84 6.09
CA ASN A 32 -0.41 -2.64 7.27
C ASN A 32 0.28 -3.05 8.58
N GLN A 33 1.30 -3.91 8.52
CA GLN A 33 2.05 -4.39 9.70
C GLN A 33 3.36 -3.64 9.93
N CYS A 34 4.33 -3.73 9.01
CA CYS A 34 5.65 -3.13 9.20
C CYS A 34 5.80 -1.71 8.66
N ARG A 35 4.75 -1.15 8.04
CA ARG A 35 4.72 0.21 7.44
C ARG A 35 5.75 0.46 6.32
N GLU A 36 6.41 -0.58 5.81
CA GLU A 36 7.28 -0.47 4.65
C GLU A 36 6.48 -0.22 3.36
N ASN A 37 7.09 0.50 2.42
CA ASN A 37 6.53 0.67 1.07
C ASN A 37 6.67 -0.64 0.28
N LEU A 38 5.53 -1.25 -0.02
CA LEU A 38 5.41 -2.54 -0.69
C LEU A 38 5.97 -2.50 -2.13
N LEU A 39 6.05 -1.33 -2.76
CA LEU A 39 6.57 -1.17 -4.12
C LEU A 39 8.05 -0.77 -4.16
N ALA A 40 8.69 -0.53 -3.00
CA ALA A 40 10.10 -0.13 -2.94
C ALA A 40 11.08 -1.30 -3.15
N TYR A 41 10.60 -2.54 -3.06
CA TYR A 41 11.42 -3.72 -3.33
C TYR A 41 11.62 -3.91 -4.82
N ASP A 42 12.69 -4.64 -5.18
CA ASP A 42 12.87 -5.14 -6.54
C ASP A 42 11.84 -6.25 -6.82
N LEU A 43 10.63 -5.85 -7.19
CA LEU A 43 9.49 -6.75 -7.39
C LEU A 43 9.76 -7.81 -8.46
N ALA A 44 10.54 -7.48 -9.50
CA ALA A 44 10.93 -8.41 -10.55
C ALA A 44 11.80 -9.56 -10.02
N ASN A 45 12.64 -9.28 -9.01
CA ASN A 45 13.49 -10.30 -8.40
C ASN A 45 12.87 -10.99 -7.18
N THR A 46 12.01 -10.29 -6.43
CA THR A 46 11.47 -10.77 -5.15
C THR A 46 10.09 -11.43 -5.25
N HIS A 47 9.28 -11.05 -6.25
CA HIS A 47 7.90 -11.52 -6.38
C HIS A 47 7.66 -12.23 -7.73
N GLN A 48 6.65 -13.10 -7.71
CA GLN A 48 5.96 -13.65 -8.87
C GLN A 48 4.59 -12.98 -8.99
N GLY A 49 4.15 -12.74 -10.23
CA GLY A 49 2.94 -11.99 -10.52
C GLY A 49 1.88 -12.88 -11.15
N HIS A 50 0.65 -12.77 -10.67
CA HIS A 50 -0.52 -13.48 -11.20
C HIS A 50 -1.73 -12.56 -11.27
N ILE A 51 -2.62 -12.77 -12.24
CA ILE A 51 -3.93 -12.11 -12.32
C ILE A 51 -5.00 -13.18 -12.15
N CYS A 52 -5.89 -13.01 -11.18
CA CYS A 52 -7.03 -13.90 -11.04
C CYS A 52 -8.02 -13.69 -12.19
N ASN A 53 -8.33 -14.73 -12.96
CA ASN A 53 -9.22 -14.59 -14.12
C ASN A 53 -10.68 -14.29 -13.72
N ALA A 54 -11.10 -14.69 -12.52
CA ALA A 54 -12.47 -14.49 -12.02
C ALA A 54 -12.75 -13.05 -11.54
N CYS A 55 -11.85 -12.46 -10.74
CA CYS A 55 -12.05 -11.13 -10.16
C CYS A 55 -11.09 -10.05 -10.70
N GLN A 56 -10.20 -10.40 -11.63
CA GLN A 56 -9.22 -9.51 -12.25
C GLN A 56 -8.23 -8.84 -11.27
N ARG A 57 -8.11 -9.37 -10.05
CA ARG A 57 -7.13 -8.92 -9.05
C ARG A 57 -5.71 -9.30 -9.46
N ALA A 58 -4.76 -8.40 -9.26
CA ALA A 58 -3.34 -8.74 -9.33
C ALA A 58 -2.84 -9.27 -7.98
N LEU A 59 -2.11 -10.38 -8.04
CA LEU A 59 -1.46 -11.04 -6.93
C LEU A 59 0.05 -10.93 -7.14
N LEU A 60 0.74 -10.27 -6.21
CA LEU A 60 2.18 -10.16 -6.13
C LEU A 60 2.65 -10.99 -4.94
N ILE A 61 3.07 -12.22 -5.21
CA ILE A 61 3.39 -13.23 -4.20
C ILE A 61 4.91 -13.38 -4.16
N LYS A 62 5.53 -13.59 -2.99
CA LYS A 62 6.99 -13.78 -2.95
C LYS A 62 7.36 -15.03 -3.75
N LYS A 63 8.53 -15.02 -4.41
CA LYS A 63 9.00 -16.21 -5.17
C LYS A 63 9.25 -17.44 -4.30
N GLU A 64 9.53 -17.23 -3.02
CA GLU A 64 9.70 -18.30 -2.02
C GLU A 64 8.38 -18.87 -1.51
N THR A 65 7.25 -18.20 -1.75
CA THR A 65 5.93 -18.70 -1.40
C THR A 65 5.44 -19.61 -2.52
N ASP A 66 5.04 -20.84 -2.16
CA ASP A 66 4.47 -21.79 -3.10
C ASP A 66 3.16 -21.23 -3.70
N PHE A 67 3.10 -21.21 -5.03
CA PHE A 67 1.92 -20.84 -5.79
C PHE A 67 1.82 -21.73 -7.01
N VAL A 68 0.67 -22.39 -7.17
CA VAL A 68 0.40 -23.36 -8.24
C VAL A 68 -0.94 -23.02 -8.86
N ASP A 69 -0.95 -22.74 -10.16
CA ASP A 69 -2.16 -22.45 -10.94
C ASP A 69 -3.10 -23.67 -10.94
N GLY A 70 -4.40 -23.43 -10.74
CA GLY A 70 -5.42 -24.48 -10.56
C GLY A 70 -5.53 -25.09 -9.15
N GLU A 71 -4.49 -24.96 -8.32
CA GLU A 71 -4.50 -25.44 -6.92
C GLU A 71 -4.64 -24.30 -5.91
N SER A 72 -3.97 -23.18 -6.16
CA SER A 72 -4.04 -21.98 -5.33
C SER A 72 -5.38 -21.30 -5.51
N GLU A 73 -5.91 -20.71 -4.44
CA GLU A 73 -7.22 -20.07 -4.46
C GLU A 73 -7.08 -18.56 -4.19
N CYS A 74 -7.65 -17.76 -5.08
CA CYS A 74 -7.81 -16.33 -4.85
C CYS A 74 -8.83 -16.12 -3.71
N GLN A 75 -8.74 -15.02 -2.97
CA GLN A 75 -9.72 -14.69 -1.92
C GLN A 75 -11.18 -14.58 -2.41
N CYS A 76 -11.42 -14.48 -3.72
CA CYS A 76 -12.76 -14.54 -4.31
C CYS A 76 -13.27 -15.97 -4.58
N GLY A 77 -12.45 -17.01 -4.36
CA GLY A 77 -12.72 -18.41 -4.68
C GLY A 77 -12.26 -18.88 -6.07
N GLY A 78 -11.72 -17.98 -6.91
CA GLY A 78 -11.21 -18.33 -8.24
C GLY A 78 -9.86 -19.06 -8.18
N ARG A 79 -9.63 -20.02 -9.09
CA ARG A 79 -8.41 -20.84 -9.15
C ARG A 79 -7.63 -20.74 -10.45
N ASP A 80 -8.21 -20.08 -11.46
CA ASP A 80 -7.56 -19.86 -12.74
C ASP A 80 -6.84 -18.52 -12.73
N PHE A 81 -5.56 -18.54 -13.06
CA PHE A 81 -4.72 -17.34 -13.11
C PHE A 81 -4.10 -17.13 -14.48
N THR A 82 -3.70 -15.89 -14.74
CA THR A 82 -2.84 -15.52 -15.87
C THR A 82 -1.56 -14.93 -15.31
N GLU A 83 -0.39 -15.39 -15.80
CA GLU A 83 0.89 -14.83 -15.37
C GLU A 83 0.96 -13.32 -15.67
N LEU A 84 1.44 -12.56 -14.70
CA LEU A 84 1.72 -11.13 -14.83
C LEU A 84 3.24 -10.94 -14.94
N ASP A 85 3.68 -10.40 -16.07
CA ASP A 85 5.09 -10.04 -16.25
C ASP A 85 5.50 -8.97 -15.23
N MET A 86 6.39 -9.38 -14.32
CA MET A 86 6.84 -8.55 -13.21
C MET A 86 7.80 -7.43 -13.62
N LYS A 87 8.53 -7.58 -14.72
CA LYS A 87 9.38 -6.51 -15.25
C LYS A 87 8.51 -5.42 -15.85
N ASP A 88 7.55 -5.80 -16.68
CA ASP A 88 6.59 -4.85 -17.27
C ASP A 88 5.76 -4.15 -16.17
N PHE A 89 5.37 -4.89 -15.13
CA PHE A 89 4.67 -4.32 -13.99
C PHE A 89 5.52 -3.29 -13.24
N ALA A 90 6.76 -3.65 -12.87
CA ALA A 90 7.69 -2.77 -12.17
C ALA A 90 8.02 -1.50 -12.98
N ASP A 91 8.27 -1.64 -14.28
CA ASP A 91 8.51 -0.52 -15.19
C ASP A 91 7.31 0.43 -15.26
N ARG A 92 6.09 -0.10 -15.27
CA ARG A 92 4.86 0.72 -15.22
C ARG A 92 4.72 1.46 -13.91
N MET A 93 5.03 0.83 -12.77
CA MET A 93 4.97 1.50 -11.46
C MET A 93 5.99 2.63 -11.37
N GLY A 94 7.25 2.37 -11.75
CA GLY A 94 8.32 3.38 -11.70
C GLY A 94 8.08 4.57 -12.64
N LYS A 95 7.47 4.34 -13.82
CA LYS A 95 7.06 5.44 -14.71
C LYS A 95 5.94 6.29 -14.10
N ALA A 96 5.00 5.67 -13.39
CA ALA A 96 3.89 6.39 -12.77
C ALA A 96 4.34 7.19 -11.54
N GLU A 97 5.26 6.65 -10.74
CA GLU A 97 5.87 7.37 -9.61
C GLU A 97 6.63 8.62 -10.06
N LYS A 98 7.46 8.49 -11.10
CA LYS A 98 8.16 9.67 -11.69
C LYS A 98 7.18 10.74 -12.14
N ARG A 99 6.13 10.36 -12.86
CA ARG A 99 5.08 11.30 -13.27
C ARG A 99 4.36 11.93 -12.08
N ALA A 100 4.12 11.19 -11.01
CA ALA A 100 3.50 11.74 -9.81
C ALA A 100 4.39 12.82 -9.17
N LEU A 101 5.70 12.58 -9.08
CA LEU A 101 6.68 13.56 -8.58
C LEU A 101 6.78 14.80 -9.47
N ASP A 102 6.79 14.63 -10.80
CA ASP A 102 6.84 15.74 -11.76
C ASP A 102 5.64 16.70 -11.65
N ASN A 103 4.52 16.27 -11.06
CA ASN A 103 3.31 17.08 -10.90
C ASN A 103 3.22 17.83 -9.55
N VAL A 104 4.20 17.69 -8.65
CA VAL A 104 4.18 18.31 -7.31
C VAL A 104 4.80 19.72 -7.31
N ASP A 105 5.47 20.13 -8.39
CA ASP A 105 6.42 21.25 -8.38
C ASP A 105 5.82 22.66 -8.62
N ASP A 106 4.53 22.90 -8.31
CA ASP A 106 3.91 24.23 -8.56
C ASP A 106 2.76 24.61 -7.60
N ASP A 107 2.73 24.10 -6.36
CA ASP A 107 1.81 24.64 -5.34
C ASP A 107 2.57 25.44 -4.26
N PRO A 108 2.74 26.76 -4.44
CA PRO A 108 3.37 27.64 -3.45
C PRO A 108 2.53 27.81 -2.17
N ASP A 109 1.32 27.23 -2.10
CA ASP A 109 0.35 27.42 -1.01
C ASP A 109 0.27 26.20 -0.05
N PHE A 110 1.11 25.17 -0.25
CA PHE A 110 1.15 24.00 0.64
C PHE A 110 1.95 24.28 1.92
N ASP A 111 1.34 25.04 2.83
CA ASP A 111 1.91 25.36 4.14
C ASP A 111 1.83 24.13 5.06
N TRP A 112 2.94 23.40 5.21
CA TRP A 112 3.08 22.27 6.16
C TRP A 112 2.98 22.70 7.62
N CYS A 113 3.07 24.01 7.87
CA CYS A 113 2.83 24.59 9.18
C CYS A 113 1.33 24.85 9.33
N ARG A 114 0.66 24.07 10.18
CA ARG A 114 -0.60 24.56 10.77
C ARG A 114 -0.26 25.86 11.51
N PRO A 115 -0.88 27.01 11.21
CA PRO A 115 -0.71 28.20 12.03
C PRO A 115 -1.08 27.83 13.46
N ALA A 116 -0.18 28.11 14.41
CA ALA A 116 -0.52 27.99 15.81
C ALA A 116 -1.72 28.92 16.06
N PRO A 117 -2.81 28.46 16.72
CA PRO A 117 -3.83 29.39 17.17
C PRO A 117 -3.14 30.38 18.11
N GLU A 118 -3.13 31.66 17.75
CA GLU A 118 -2.34 32.65 18.48
C GLU A 118 -2.78 32.84 19.94
N HIS A 119 -3.93 32.30 20.35
CA HIS A 119 -4.41 32.33 21.73
C HIS A 119 -5.04 30.99 22.10
N LEU A 120 -4.25 30.06 22.63
CA LEU A 120 -4.76 29.10 23.60
C LEU A 120 -4.27 29.56 24.98
N PRO A 121 -5.14 29.66 26.01
CA PRO A 121 -4.68 29.74 27.37
C PRO A 121 -3.72 28.57 27.61
N GLN A 122 -2.71 28.79 28.43
CA GLN A 122 -1.75 27.78 28.85
C GLN A 122 -2.50 26.69 29.63
N GLU A 123 -3.17 25.77 28.93
CA GLU A 123 -3.80 24.61 29.53
C GLU A 123 -2.68 23.74 30.07
N ASP A 124 -2.55 23.74 31.39
CA ASP A 124 -1.60 22.92 32.11
C ASP A 124 -2.04 21.45 31.96
N TYR A 125 -1.51 20.79 30.94
CA TYR A 125 -1.77 19.37 30.64
C TYR A 125 -1.48 18.43 31.83
N ASN A 126 -0.86 18.91 32.90
CA ASN A 126 -0.66 18.15 34.12
C ASN A 126 -1.97 17.88 34.88
N GLU A 127 -3.02 18.71 34.75
CA GLU A 127 -4.27 18.52 35.50
C GLU A 127 -5.18 17.40 34.94
N ILE A 128 -4.93 16.92 33.71
CA ILE A 128 -5.75 15.89 33.06
C ILE A 128 -5.54 14.49 33.67
N PHE A 129 -4.40 14.28 34.34
CA PHE A 129 -4.04 13.00 34.95
C PHE A 129 -4.38 12.91 36.45
N ASP A 130 -4.80 14.03 37.06
CA ASP A 130 -5.14 14.09 38.49
C ASP A 130 -6.64 13.83 38.77
N ASP A 131 -7.48 13.79 37.73
CA ASP A 131 -8.89 13.36 37.84
C ASP A 131 -8.96 11.82 37.90
N ASP A 132 -8.82 11.26 39.11
CA ASP A 132 -9.14 9.87 39.40
C ASP A 132 -10.65 9.64 39.16
N PRO A 133 -11.08 8.79 38.20
CA PRO A 133 -12.49 8.43 38.00
C PRO A 133 -12.96 7.41 39.05
N GLY A 134 -12.51 7.59 40.30
CA GLY A 134 -12.85 6.78 41.47
C GLY A 134 -14.20 7.16 42.05
N PHE A 135 -15.22 6.41 41.65
CA PHE A 135 -16.56 6.26 42.26
C PHE A 135 -16.81 6.97 43.61
N GLY A 136 -17.71 7.95 43.59
CA GLY A 136 -18.50 8.39 44.74
C GLY A 136 -19.95 7.93 44.64
#